data_AF-A0A497T1F0-F1
#
_entry.id   AF-A0A497T1F0-F1
#
_cell.length_a   1.000
_cell.length_b   1.000
_cell.length_c   1.000
_cell.angle_alpha   90.00
_cell.angle_beta   90.00
_cell.angle_gamma   90.00
#
_symmetry.space_group_name_H-M   'P 1'
#
loop_
_entity.id
_entity.type
_entity.pdbx_description
1 polymer ?
#
loop_
_entity_poly.entity_id
_entity_poly.type
_entity_poly.pdbx_seq_one_letter_code
_entity_poly.pdbx_strand_id
1 'polypeptide(L)'
;MLWIEKQQKQIIININDNLKEKLKLELEIVVWDKNGKIIKRHRQEVKSWLKNFALFLKHQLHNENDVVVDTGGASATIICGLSECDLSYHSAGYGSLEFSANAGDNDDSFGIIVGSGTATVSPDDYNLASKIPHGTGSGQLDYDTHTFESPTITNGTVKFSISRSFKNSSGGDVNVNEVGLVIRSLSKAADKVCEDVKFLIIRDVLDSTVTVPDGGGLTVKYTISTSSDFVVNFIYLLYALFSGGSQDVTDTDGTSQTIKGSNQFYFDSERSERYVRKEIYNLIAGDDNDTFGVVVGSDNSTAWDVNQYNLASKISHGTGSGQLDYGTHSKYDLEELSDRFRIKISRSFYNGSGGQVSVGEIGLIGRYYISEGYSPDQFSIGPYYFMILRKVLSSLVTVDPEATLVVNYYIAIPK
;
A
#
# COMPACT_ATOMS: atom_id res chain seq x y z
N MET A 1 -7.02 1.47 -55.83
CA MET A 1 -5.90 1.15 -54.94
C MET A 1 -6.52 0.80 -53.60
N LEU A 2 -6.71 -0.49 -53.33
CA LEU A 2 -7.26 -0.98 -52.05
C LEU A 2 -6.14 -0.91 -51.02
N TRP A 3 -6.30 -0.08 -50.00
CA TRP A 3 -5.48 -0.15 -48.80
C TRP A 3 -6.17 -1.13 -47.85
N ILE A 4 -5.50 -2.25 -47.58
CA ILE A 4 -5.90 -3.19 -46.53
C ILE A 4 -5.42 -2.59 -45.23
N GLU A 5 -6.35 -2.17 -44.39
CA GLU A 5 -6.11 -1.80 -43.00
C GLU A 5 -5.71 -3.10 -42.27
N LYS A 6 -4.41 -3.26 -41.95
CA LYS A 6 -3.97 -4.35 -41.05
C LYS A 6 -4.61 -4.07 -39.68
N GLN A 7 -5.69 -4.78 -39.35
CA GLN A 7 -6.11 -4.86 -37.96
C GLN A 7 -4.96 -5.49 -37.17
N GLN A 8 -4.35 -4.72 -36.28
CA GLN A 8 -3.35 -5.20 -35.34
C GLN A 8 -3.97 -6.36 -34.56
N LYS A 9 -3.41 -7.57 -34.68
CA LYS A 9 -3.86 -8.73 -33.90
C LYS A 9 -3.55 -8.44 -32.43
N GLN A 10 -4.57 -8.12 -31.64
CA GLN A 10 -4.43 -7.83 -30.23
C GLN A 10 -4.92 -9.02 -29.40
N ILE A 11 -4.10 -9.47 -28.46
CA ILE A 11 -4.43 -10.49 -27.45
C ILE A 11 -4.55 -9.75 -26.12
N ILE A 12 -5.67 -9.91 -25.41
CA ILE A 12 -5.88 -9.24 -24.11
C ILE A 12 -5.96 -10.31 -23.02
N ILE A 13 -5.11 -10.19 -22.00
CA ILE A 13 -5.19 -10.98 -20.78
C ILE A 13 -5.63 -10.07 -19.64
N ASN A 14 -6.72 -10.44 -18.97
CA ASN A 14 -7.19 -9.76 -17.76
C ASN A 14 -6.87 -10.64 -16.54
N ILE A 15 -5.95 -10.19 -15.69
CA ILE A 15 -5.57 -10.88 -14.47
C ILE A 15 -6.34 -10.28 -13.30
N ASN A 16 -7.02 -11.15 -12.54
CA ASN A 16 -7.79 -10.81 -11.34
C ASN A 16 -9.04 -9.95 -11.56
N ASP A 17 -9.55 -9.84 -12.78
CA ASP A 17 -10.73 -9.03 -13.12
C ASP A 17 -11.98 -9.36 -12.26
N ASN A 18 -12.21 -10.65 -12.01
CA ASN A 18 -13.34 -11.14 -11.21
C ASN A 18 -12.99 -11.42 -9.75
N LEU A 19 -11.76 -11.19 -9.32
CA LEU A 19 -11.35 -11.48 -7.95
C LEU A 19 -11.89 -10.42 -7.00
N LYS A 20 -12.52 -10.90 -5.92
CA LYS A 20 -13.16 -10.04 -4.93
C LYS A 20 -12.18 -9.59 -3.84
N GLU A 21 -11.32 -10.50 -3.39
CA GLU A 21 -10.51 -10.26 -2.20
C GLU A 21 -9.11 -10.87 -2.37
N LYS A 22 -8.09 -9.99 -2.38
CA LYS A 22 -6.69 -10.40 -2.26
C LYS A 22 -5.99 -9.78 -1.04
N LEU A 23 -6.54 -8.69 -0.51
CA LEU A 23 -6.20 -8.10 0.76
C LEU A 23 -7.31 -8.43 1.76
N LYS A 24 -6.93 -8.95 2.93
CA LYS A 24 -7.84 -9.29 4.01
C LYS A 24 -7.46 -8.52 5.26
N LEU A 25 -8.48 -8.18 6.05
CA LEU A 25 -8.34 -7.44 7.29
C LEU A 25 -9.19 -8.10 8.37
N GLU A 26 -8.54 -8.48 9.47
CA GLU A 26 -9.22 -9.04 10.64
C GLU A 26 -9.07 -8.07 11.82
N LEU A 27 -10.17 -7.84 12.54
CA LEU A 27 -10.20 -7.07 13.77
C LEU A 27 -10.32 -8.01 14.96
N GLU A 28 -9.45 -7.83 15.96
CA GLU A 28 -9.60 -8.40 17.29
C GLU A 28 -9.65 -7.28 18.33
N ILE A 29 -10.62 -7.40 19.25
CA ILE A 29 -10.77 -6.53 20.41
C ILE A 29 -10.72 -7.38 21.67
N VAL A 30 -9.86 -6.99 22.62
CA VAL A 30 -9.77 -7.62 23.94
C VAL A 30 -10.03 -6.57 25.01
N VAL A 31 -10.92 -6.87 25.96
CA VAL A 31 -11.25 -5.99 27.09
C VAL A 31 -10.81 -6.63 28.39
N TRP A 32 -10.20 -5.82 29.26
CA TRP A 32 -9.84 -6.18 30.63
C TRP A 32 -10.58 -5.34 31.66
N ASP A 33 -10.84 -5.96 32.80
CA ASP A 33 -11.31 -5.25 33.98
C ASP A 33 -10.17 -4.53 34.72
N LYS A 34 -10.54 -3.79 35.77
CA LYS A 34 -9.59 -3.08 36.64
C LYS A 34 -8.56 -3.94 37.36
N ASN A 35 -8.74 -5.27 37.39
CA ASN A 35 -7.81 -6.21 38.00
C ASN A 35 -6.90 -6.86 36.93
N GLY A 36 -6.97 -6.43 35.68
CA GLY A 36 -6.21 -6.99 34.56
C GLY A 36 -6.76 -8.31 34.04
N LYS A 37 -7.98 -8.71 34.42
CA LYS A 37 -8.62 -9.93 33.91
C LYS A 37 -9.33 -9.65 32.59
N ILE A 38 -9.11 -10.49 31.58
CA ILE A 38 -9.86 -10.42 30.33
C ILE A 38 -11.32 -10.78 30.58
N ILE A 39 -12.22 -9.88 30.20
CA ILE A 39 -13.68 -10.02 30.36
C ILE A 39 -14.43 -10.13 29.04
N LYS A 40 -13.83 -9.67 27.93
CA LYS A 40 -14.40 -9.83 26.58
C LYS A 40 -13.31 -10.03 25.55
N ARG A 41 -13.58 -10.88 24.57
CA ARG A 41 -12.88 -10.96 23.29
C ARG A 41 -13.92 -10.84 22.19
N HIS A 42 -13.66 -9.99 21.22
CA HIS A 42 -14.49 -9.82 20.03
C HIS A 42 -13.59 -9.94 18.80
N ARG A 43 -14.07 -10.62 17.77
CA ARG A 43 -13.37 -10.77 16.50
C ARG A 43 -14.36 -10.59 15.37
N GLN A 44 -13.96 -9.85 14.35
CA GLN A 44 -14.74 -9.68 13.13
C GLN A 44 -13.83 -9.56 11.91
N GLU A 45 -14.33 -10.01 10.77
CA GLU A 45 -13.72 -9.74 9.48
C GLU A 45 -14.11 -8.33 9.07
N VAL A 46 -13.12 -7.50 8.77
CA VAL A 46 -13.35 -6.11 8.37
C VAL A 46 -13.40 -6.08 6.85
N LYS A 47 -14.55 -5.69 6.30
CA LYS A 47 -14.75 -5.58 4.85
C LYS A 47 -14.61 -4.16 4.33
N SER A 48 -14.43 -3.23 5.25
CA SER A 48 -14.66 -1.81 5.05
C SER A 48 -13.37 -1.01 4.77
N TRP A 49 -12.66 -1.33 3.67
CA TRP A 49 -11.61 -0.41 3.20
C TRP A 49 -12.27 0.80 2.54
N LEU A 50 -11.84 1.99 2.95
CA LEU A 50 -12.39 3.23 2.45
C LEU A 50 -11.73 3.62 1.13
N LYS A 51 -12.40 4.48 0.36
CA LYS A 51 -11.89 5.01 -0.92
C LYS A 51 -10.51 5.64 -0.79
N ASN A 52 -10.28 6.31 0.33
CA ASN A 52 -8.99 6.84 0.74
C ASN A 52 -7.85 5.80 0.72
N PHE A 53 -8.12 4.54 1.11
CA PHE A 53 -7.13 3.47 1.02
C PHE A 53 -6.81 3.11 -0.44
N ALA A 54 -7.83 3.06 -1.30
CA ALA A 54 -7.64 2.75 -2.71
C ALA A 54 -6.87 3.86 -3.44
N LEU A 55 -7.14 5.12 -3.11
CA LEU A 55 -6.38 6.28 -3.59
C LEU A 55 -4.94 6.26 -3.07
N PHE A 56 -4.72 5.95 -1.79
CA PHE A 56 -3.38 5.77 -1.23
C PHE A 56 -2.60 4.67 -1.96
N LEU A 57 -3.21 3.50 -2.17
CA LEU A 57 -2.53 2.39 -2.83
C LEU A 57 -2.23 2.73 -4.30
N LYS A 58 -3.18 3.37 -5.01
CA LYS A 58 -2.95 3.87 -6.37
C LYS A 58 -1.77 4.83 -6.42
N HIS A 59 -1.75 5.83 -5.54
CA HIS A 59 -0.67 6.79 -5.41
C HIS A 59 0.69 6.12 -5.27
N GLN A 60 0.81 5.12 -4.40
CA GLN A 60 2.05 4.36 -4.20
C GLN A 60 2.49 3.61 -5.46
N LEU A 61 1.53 2.97 -6.15
CA LEU A 61 1.79 2.15 -7.34
C LEU A 61 2.07 2.96 -8.60
N HIS A 62 1.46 4.14 -8.72
CA HIS A 62 1.59 5.04 -9.86
C HIS A 62 2.76 6.02 -9.70
N ASN A 63 3.15 6.33 -8.46
CA ASN A 63 4.09 7.40 -8.14
C ASN A 63 3.66 8.75 -8.73
N GLU A 64 2.38 9.06 -8.60
CA GLU A 64 1.76 10.34 -8.97
C GLU A 64 0.95 10.89 -7.78
N ASN A 65 0.72 12.20 -7.76
CA ASN A 65 -0.13 12.83 -6.75
C ASN A 65 -1.56 12.31 -6.86
N ASP A 66 -2.21 12.10 -5.72
CA ASP A 66 -3.64 11.82 -5.64
C ASP A 66 -4.29 12.71 -4.58
N VAL A 67 -5.61 12.83 -4.65
CA VAL A 67 -6.40 13.65 -3.71
C VAL A 67 -7.24 12.72 -2.84
N VAL A 68 -7.02 12.80 -1.53
CA VAL A 68 -7.80 12.10 -0.49
C VAL A 68 -8.72 13.09 0.24
N VAL A 69 -9.63 12.58 1.06
CA VAL A 69 -10.37 13.40 2.02
C VAL A 69 -9.75 13.22 3.41
N ASP A 70 -9.28 14.31 4.01
CA ASP A 70 -8.67 14.28 5.34
C ASP A 70 -9.71 14.04 6.44
N THR A 71 -9.25 13.81 7.68
CA THR A 71 -10.15 13.57 8.82
C THR A 71 -10.98 14.80 9.23
N GLY A 72 -10.67 15.98 8.69
CA GLY A 72 -11.47 17.21 8.81
C GLY A 72 -12.55 17.34 7.73
N GLY A 73 -12.54 16.50 6.69
CA GLY A 73 -13.46 16.52 5.57
C GLY A 73 -13.00 17.39 4.39
N ALA A 74 -11.77 17.90 4.42
CA ALA A 74 -11.21 18.67 3.32
C ALA A 74 -10.51 17.77 2.30
N SER A 75 -10.56 18.13 1.02
CA SER A 75 -9.72 17.52 0.00
C SER A 75 -8.26 17.89 0.24
N ALA A 76 -7.38 16.90 0.32
CA ALA A 76 -5.96 17.07 0.57
C ALA A 76 -5.14 16.26 -0.44
N THR A 77 -4.07 16.84 -0.95
CA THR A 77 -3.19 16.17 -1.92
C THR A 77 -2.14 15.36 -1.17
N ILE A 78 -2.06 14.06 -1.47
CA ILE A 78 -0.91 13.24 -1.09
C ILE A 78 0.12 13.31 -2.22
N ILE A 79 1.32 13.77 -1.88
CA ILE A 79 2.35 14.15 -2.86
C ILE A 79 3.35 13.01 -3.05
N CYS A 80 3.66 12.65 -4.31
CA CYS A 80 4.71 11.70 -4.65
C CYS A 80 6.02 12.46 -4.86
N GLY A 81 7.15 11.87 -4.44
CA GLY A 81 8.52 12.36 -4.70
C GLY A 81 8.67 13.88 -4.83
N LEU A 82 8.81 14.59 -3.71
CA LEU A 82 8.88 16.06 -3.59
C LEU A 82 8.34 16.88 -4.78
N SER A 83 7.19 17.51 -4.58
CA SER A 83 7.10 18.91 -5.01
C SER A 83 8.11 19.70 -4.18
N GLU A 84 8.87 20.57 -4.83
CA GLU A 84 9.56 21.69 -4.21
C GLU A 84 8.66 22.25 -3.10
N CYS A 85 8.95 21.92 -1.83
CA CYS A 85 8.52 22.84 -0.78
C CYS A 85 9.18 24.16 -1.19
N ASP A 86 8.46 25.28 -1.17
CA ASP A 86 9.10 26.58 -1.36
C ASP A 86 10.05 26.79 -0.17
N LEU A 87 11.31 26.38 -0.36
CA LEU A 87 12.37 26.22 0.65
C LEU A 87 13.21 27.50 0.76
N SER A 88 12.55 28.64 0.92
CA SER A 88 13.25 29.90 1.21
C SER A 88 13.82 29.97 2.65
N TYR A 89 13.79 28.89 3.43
CA TYR A 89 14.18 28.89 4.85
C TYR A 89 15.32 27.90 5.20
N HIS A 90 16.34 28.46 5.85
CA HIS A 90 17.60 27.82 6.25
C HIS A 90 17.45 27.13 7.61
N SER A 91 16.90 25.93 7.64
CA SER A 91 16.86 25.12 8.84
C SER A 91 17.15 23.65 8.51
N ALA A 92 17.75 22.95 9.47
CA ALA A 92 18.28 21.59 9.34
C ALA A 92 17.23 20.51 9.68
N GLY A 93 17.10 19.48 8.84
CA GLY A 93 16.40 18.21 9.15
C GLY A 93 15.15 17.94 8.32
N TYR A 94 15.18 17.06 7.33
CA TYR A 94 14.00 16.75 6.51
C TYR A 94 13.47 15.37 6.89
N GLY A 95 12.15 15.27 7.05
CA GLY A 95 11.51 14.04 7.47
C GLY A 95 10.26 13.79 6.65
N SER A 96 10.16 12.60 6.07
CA SER A 96 8.93 12.11 5.47
C SER A 96 8.41 10.96 6.33
N LEU A 97 7.26 11.13 6.99
CA LEU A 97 6.48 9.98 7.43
C LEU A 97 5.50 9.69 6.31
N GLU A 98 5.80 8.68 5.51
CA GLU A 98 4.87 8.29 4.46
C GLU A 98 3.92 7.25 5.01
N PHE A 99 2.66 7.67 5.17
CA PHE A 99 1.53 6.79 5.42
C PHE A 99 1.67 5.96 6.71
N SER A 100 2.18 6.58 7.77
CA SER A 100 2.35 5.94 9.06
C SER A 100 1.03 5.84 9.82
N ALA A 101 0.82 4.69 10.47
CA ALA A 101 -0.23 4.44 11.45
C ALA A 101 0.30 4.43 12.90
N ASN A 102 1.59 4.74 13.09
CA ASN A 102 2.28 4.63 14.37
C ASN A 102 2.16 5.93 15.19
N ALA A 103 0.94 6.24 15.63
CA ALA A 103 0.74 7.38 16.52
C ALA A 103 1.36 7.10 17.89
N GLY A 104 1.99 8.13 18.44
CA GLY A 104 2.57 8.08 19.77
C GLY A 104 1.52 8.03 20.86
N ASP A 105 2.00 7.91 22.10
CA ASP A 105 1.18 8.04 23.29
C ASP A 105 0.44 9.39 23.31
N ASN A 106 -0.83 9.38 23.71
CA ASN A 106 -1.73 10.54 23.77
C ASN A 106 -2.08 11.21 22.42
N ASP A 107 -1.61 10.71 21.27
CA ASP A 107 -1.97 11.23 19.95
C ASP A 107 -3.12 10.41 19.33
N ASP A 108 -4.32 10.97 19.37
CA ASP A 108 -5.50 10.36 18.76
C ASP A 108 -5.80 10.91 17.34
N SER A 109 -4.91 11.73 16.77
CA SER A 109 -5.12 12.34 15.45
C SER A 109 -4.88 11.37 14.29
N PHE A 110 -4.14 10.29 14.51
CA PHE A 110 -3.95 9.19 13.56
C PHE A 110 -3.72 7.84 14.26
N GLY A 111 -3.50 6.78 13.47
CA GLY A 111 -3.38 5.41 13.95
C GLY A 111 -4.75 4.78 14.20
N ILE A 112 -4.79 3.79 15.10
CA ILE A 112 -6.03 3.17 15.55
C ILE A 112 -6.79 4.14 16.45
N ILE A 113 -8.05 4.39 16.10
CA ILE A 113 -8.99 5.22 16.83
C ILE A 113 -10.29 4.45 17.09
N VAL A 114 -11.00 4.82 18.16
CA VAL A 114 -12.26 4.15 18.56
C VAL A 114 -13.39 5.16 18.72
N GLY A 115 -14.62 4.71 18.48
CA GLY A 115 -15.81 5.56 18.52
C GLY A 115 -17.02 4.85 19.10
N SER A 116 -18.02 5.65 19.46
CA SER A 116 -19.32 5.20 19.96
C SER A 116 -20.40 5.20 18.87
N GLY A 117 -20.08 5.66 17.65
CA GLY A 117 -21.03 5.76 16.55
C GLY A 117 -21.47 4.41 16.01
N THR A 118 -22.68 4.38 15.46
CA THR A 118 -23.34 3.18 14.91
C THR A 118 -23.80 3.38 13.47
N ALA A 119 -23.49 4.53 12.87
CA ALA A 119 -23.84 4.80 11.48
C ALA A 119 -23.14 3.80 10.56
N THR A 120 -23.89 3.24 9.60
CA THR A 120 -23.35 2.33 8.58
C THR A 120 -22.12 2.93 7.91
N VAL A 121 -21.14 2.08 7.61
CA VAL A 121 -19.93 2.51 6.90
C VAL A 121 -20.28 2.87 5.47
N SER A 122 -19.75 4.00 5.02
CA SER A 122 -19.75 4.43 3.62
C SER A 122 -18.32 4.40 3.09
N PRO A 123 -18.08 3.99 1.82
CA PRO A 123 -16.74 4.03 1.24
C PRO A 123 -16.12 5.43 1.20
N ASP A 124 -16.94 6.49 1.26
CA ASP A 124 -16.52 7.90 1.29
C ASP A 124 -16.37 8.47 2.72
N ASP A 125 -16.48 7.63 3.76
CA ASP A 125 -16.23 8.08 5.13
C ASP A 125 -14.79 8.60 5.27
N TYR A 126 -14.65 9.70 5.99
CA TYR A 126 -13.37 10.36 6.22
C TYR A 126 -13.01 10.46 7.72
N ASN A 127 -13.98 10.18 8.60
CA ASN A 127 -13.80 10.14 10.05
C ASN A 127 -14.75 9.10 10.66
N LEU A 128 -14.56 8.76 11.94
CA LEU A 128 -15.55 8.00 12.71
C LEU A 128 -16.84 8.82 12.86
N ALA A 129 -17.98 8.14 12.93
CA ALA A 129 -19.27 8.83 13.11
C ALA A 129 -19.36 9.55 14.45
N SER A 130 -18.76 8.98 15.50
CA SER A 130 -18.64 9.59 16.82
C SER A 130 -17.38 9.08 17.51
N LYS A 131 -16.23 9.69 17.21
CA LYS A 131 -14.94 9.39 17.85
C LYS A 131 -15.01 9.60 19.37
N ILE A 132 -14.45 8.66 20.12
CA ILE A 132 -14.20 8.81 21.57
C ILE A 132 -12.86 9.53 21.71
N PRO A 133 -12.82 10.75 22.29
CA PRO A 133 -11.57 11.51 22.36
C PRO A 133 -10.58 10.92 23.37
N HIS A 134 -9.30 11.19 23.15
CA HIS A 134 -8.27 10.91 24.14
C HIS A 134 -8.49 11.69 25.46
N GLY A 135 -8.26 11.02 26.59
CA GLY A 135 -8.17 11.63 27.91
C GLY A 135 -8.75 10.78 29.03
N THR A 136 -8.88 11.37 30.22
CA THR A 136 -9.39 10.72 31.44
C THR A 136 -10.68 11.37 31.96
N GLY A 137 -11.24 12.32 31.22
CA GLY A 137 -12.55 12.89 31.50
C GLY A 137 -13.70 11.92 31.20
N SER A 138 -14.91 12.28 31.62
CA SER A 138 -16.10 11.47 31.38
C SER A 138 -16.29 11.14 29.89
N GLY A 139 -16.45 9.86 29.56
CA GLY A 139 -16.63 9.39 28.19
C GLY A 139 -15.35 9.39 27.32
N GLN A 140 -14.18 9.60 27.91
CA GLN A 140 -12.89 9.56 27.23
C GLN A 140 -12.17 8.22 27.47
N LEU A 141 -11.23 7.90 26.59
CA LEU A 141 -10.27 6.81 26.81
C LEU A 141 -8.86 7.39 26.75
N ASP A 142 -7.96 6.89 27.57
CA ASP A 142 -6.54 7.18 27.47
C ASP A 142 -5.94 6.32 26.34
N TYR A 143 -5.19 6.93 25.42
CA TYR A 143 -4.77 6.32 24.16
C TYR A 143 -3.26 6.05 24.22
N ASP A 144 -2.86 4.78 24.40
CA ASP A 144 -1.45 4.40 24.49
C ASP A 144 -0.76 4.43 23.11
N THR A 145 0.54 4.13 23.08
CA THR A 145 1.30 3.89 21.84
C THR A 145 0.86 2.64 21.08
N HIS A 146 1.17 2.58 19.79
CA HIS A 146 0.96 1.40 18.96
C HIS A 146 2.04 0.32 19.19
N THR A 147 1.69 -0.92 18.89
CA THR A 147 2.63 -2.04 18.75
C THR A 147 2.45 -2.66 17.36
N PHE A 148 3.56 -3.02 16.73
CA PHE A 148 3.59 -3.70 15.44
C PHE A 148 4.17 -5.10 15.59
N GLU A 149 3.43 -6.10 15.11
CA GLU A 149 3.96 -7.46 14.98
C GLU A 149 4.55 -7.61 13.59
N SER A 150 5.84 -7.96 13.53
CA SER A 150 6.55 -8.14 12.27
C SER A 150 5.86 -9.16 11.36
N PRO A 151 6.00 -9.00 10.04
CA PRO A 151 5.41 -9.92 9.07
C PRO A 151 5.77 -11.39 9.34
N THR A 152 4.78 -12.27 9.22
CA THR A 152 4.95 -13.72 9.33
C THR A 152 4.31 -14.43 8.15
N ILE A 153 4.93 -15.53 7.73
CA ILE A 153 4.40 -16.40 6.68
C ILE A 153 3.78 -17.64 7.35
N THR A 154 2.54 -17.96 7.03
CA THR A 154 1.89 -19.19 7.48
C THR A 154 1.06 -19.75 6.34
N ASN A 155 1.37 -20.98 5.90
CA ASN A 155 0.65 -21.68 4.82
C ASN A 155 0.47 -20.83 3.54
N GLY A 156 1.53 -20.12 3.11
CA GLY A 156 1.49 -19.27 1.91
C GLY A 156 0.71 -17.96 2.06
N THR A 157 0.25 -17.63 3.26
CA THR A 157 -0.33 -16.32 3.61
C THR A 157 0.73 -15.51 4.35
N VAL A 158 0.95 -14.26 3.92
CA VAL A 158 1.80 -13.31 4.66
C VAL A 158 0.89 -12.33 5.40
N LYS A 159 1.21 -12.07 6.66
CA LYS A 159 0.44 -11.16 7.49
C LYS A 159 1.31 -10.37 8.45
N PHE A 160 0.86 -9.18 8.83
CA PHE A 160 1.39 -8.41 9.94
C PHE A 160 0.23 -7.83 10.75
N SER A 161 0.52 -7.38 11.97
CA SER A 161 -0.50 -6.80 12.83
C SER A 161 -0.10 -5.44 13.36
N ILE A 162 -1.11 -4.61 13.59
CA ILE A 162 -1.01 -3.33 14.29
C ILE A 162 -1.97 -3.39 15.47
N SER A 163 -1.52 -3.03 16.66
CA SER A 163 -2.39 -2.93 17.83
C SER A 163 -2.20 -1.63 18.58
N ARG A 164 -3.25 -1.22 19.30
CA ARG A 164 -3.23 -0.09 20.21
C ARG A 164 -4.03 -0.43 21.47
N SER A 165 -3.51 0.00 22.61
CA SER A 165 -4.18 -0.14 23.90
C SER A 165 -4.86 1.17 24.30
N PHE A 166 -5.95 1.03 25.04
CA PHE A 166 -6.76 2.11 25.56
C PHE A 166 -7.08 1.83 27.01
N LYS A 167 -6.97 2.83 27.89
CA LYS A 167 -7.36 2.70 29.31
C LYS A 167 -8.60 3.54 29.59
N ASN A 168 -9.53 2.99 30.34
CA ASN A 168 -10.67 3.76 30.81
C ASN A 168 -10.39 4.23 32.24
N SER A 169 -10.19 5.54 32.41
CA SER A 169 -10.11 6.19 33.72
C SER A 169 -11.11 7.35 33.81
N SER A 170 -12.23 7.22 33.10
CA SER A 170 -13.24 8.28 32.94
C SER A 170 -14.20 8.42 34.11
N GLY A 171 -14.13 7.53 35.11
CA GLY A 171 -15.06 7.47 36.25
C GLY A 171 -16.37 6.76 35.94
N GLY A 172 -16.51 6.16 34.74
CA GLY A 172 -17.66 5.38 34.33
C GLY A 172 -17.34 4.48 33.14
N ASP A 173 -18.26 3.59 32.78
CA ASP A 173 -18.08 2.69 31.64
C ASP A 173 -18.13 3.45 30.31
N VAL A 174 -17.29 3.03 29.35
CA VAL A 174 -17.24 3.62 28.00
C VAL A 174 -17.64 2.56 26.97
N ASN A 175 -18.59 2.89 26.09
CA ASN A 175 -19.09 2.00 25.06
C ASN A 175 -18.43 2.31 23.70
N VAL A 176 -17.73 1.31 23.15
CA VAL A 176 -17.15 1.34 21.81
C VAL A 176 -18.05 0.57 20.85
N ASN A 177 -18.39 1.20 19.72
CA ASN A 177 -19.24 0.66 18.66
C ASN A 177 -18.60 0.76 17.26
N GLU A 178 -17.52 1.51 17.10
CA GLU A 178 -16.78 1.59 15.84
C GLU A 178 -15.28 1.74 16.08
N VAL A 179 -14.49 1.32 15.09
CA VAL A 179 -13.03 1.39 15.09
C VAL A 179 -12.56 1.90 13.73
N GLY A 180 -11.51 2.69 13.71
CA GLY A 180 -10.89 3.15 12.48
C GLY A 180 -9.37 3.04 12.50
N LEU A 181 -8.79 3.03 11.31
CA LEU A 181 -7.35 3.21 11.09
C LEU A 181 -7.13 4.46 10.25
N VAL A 182 -6.49 5.46 10.83
CA VAL A 182 -6.08 6.69 10.17
C VAL A 182 -4.60 6.61 9.87
N ILE A 183 -4.20 6.96 8.65
CA ILE A 183 -2.79 7.08 8.29
C ILE A 183 -2.41 8.54 8.14
N ARG A 184 -1.15 8.84 8.47
CA ARG A 184 -0.55 10.16 8.36
C ARG A 184 0.47 10.17 7.23
N SER A 185 0.25 11.03 6.24
CA SER A 185 1.26 11.44 5.28
C SER A 185 1.81 12.80 5.71
N LEU A 186 3.08 12.81 6.11
CA LEU A 186 3.78 14.01 6.55
C LEU A 186 4.97 14.25 5.62
N SER A 187 5.00 15.43 5.01
CA SER A 187 6.20 16.00 4.40
C SER A 187 6.66 17.19 5.25
N LYS A 188 7.86 17.10 5.81
CA LYS A 188 8.45 18.13 6.67
C LYS A 188 9.81 18.58 6.15
N ALA A 189 10.00 19.90 6.12
CA ALA A 189 11.30 20.54 5.95
C ALA A 189 11.69 21.24 7.25
N ALA A 190 12.69 20.72 7.96
CA ALA A 190 13.31 21.28 9.16
C ALA A 190 12.38 21.73 10.29
N ASP A 191 11.87 22.95 10.23
CA ASP A 191 10.91 23.54 11.19
C ASP A 191 9.52 23.81 10.59
N LYS A 192 9.34 23.59 9.29
CA LYS A 192 8.08 23.76 8.56
C LYS A 192 7.48 22.42 8.17
N VAL A 193 6.21 22.24 8.51
CA VAL A 193 5.38 21.21 7.89
C VAL A 193 5.00 21.72 6.51
N CYS A 194 5.42 21.00 5.46
CA CYS A 194 4.98 21.31 4.10
C CYS A 194 3.56 20.79 3.87
N GLU A 195 3.31 19.54 4.27
CA GLU A 195 2.01 18.90 4.21
C GLU A 195 1.90 17.91 5.38
N ASP A 196 0.78 17.93 6.11
CA ASP A 196 0.45 16.95 7.15
C ASP A 196 -0.99 16.49 6.96
N VAL A 197 -1.15 15.46 6.13
CA VAL A 197 -2.43 14.92 5.73
C VAL A 197 -2.72 13.68 6.55
N LYS A 198 -3.80 13.70 7.32
CA LYS A 198 -4.29 12.56 8.09
C LYS A 198 -5.63 12.14 7.52
N PHE A 199 -5.75 10.88 7.12
CA PHE A 199 -6.95 10.42 6.43
C PHE A 199 -7.29 8.98 6.83
N LEU A 200 -8.58 8.72 6.98
CA LEU A 200 -9.12 7.43 7.40
C LEU A 200 -9.07 6.45 6.23
N ILE A 201 -8.50 5.27 6.45
CA ILE A 201 -8.39 4.20 5.42
C ILE A 201 -9.25 2.97 5.73
N ILE A 202 -9.60 2.78 7.00
CA ILE A 202 -10.49 1.73 7.48
C ILE A 202 -11.45 2.37 8.47
N ARG A 203 -12.73 2.03 8.37
CA ARG A 203 -13.75 2.27 9.39
C ARG A 203 -14.63 1.04 9.48
N ASP A 204 -14.85 0.53 10.67
CA ASP A 204 -15.71 -0.63 10.86
C ASP A 204 -16.63 -0.44 12.06
N VAL A 205 -17.90 -0.79 11.88
CA VAL A 205 -18.90 -0.80 12.96
C VAL A 205 -18.90 -2.19 13.58
N LEU A 206 -18.87 -2.26 14.91
CA LEU A 206 -18.82 -3.51 15.64
C LEU A 206 -20.19 -4.20 15.62
N ASP A 207 -20.19 -5.52 15.43
CA ASP A 207 -21.43 -6.34 15.48
C ASP A 207 -22.13 -6.30 16.86
N SER A 208 -21.40 -5.90 17.91
CA SER A 208 -21.94 -5.68 19.24
C SER A 208 -21.15 -4.62 19.99
N THR A 209 -21.83 -3.83 20.82
CA THR A 209 -21.18 -2.87 21.72
C THR A 209 -20.11 -3.56 22.57
N VAL A 210 -18.93 -2.96 22.62
CA VAL A 210 -17.84 -3.34 23.51
C VAL A 210 -17.78 -2.31 24.64
N THR A 211 -18.21 -2.72 25.83
CA THR A 211 -18.14 -1.89 27.03
C THR A 211 -16.79 -2.07 27.71
N VAL A 212 -16.07 -0.97 27.91
CA VAL A 212 -14.82 -0.88 28.65
C VAL A 212 -15.14 -0.37 30.05
N PRO A 213 -14.99 -1.19 31.12
CA PRO A 213 -15.34 -0.76 32.46
C PRO A 213 -14.39 0.31 32.99
N ASP A 214 -14.85 1.15 33.91
CA ASP A 214 -13.97 2.10 34.60
C ASP A 214 -12.81 1.39 35.33
N GLY A 215 -11.62 1.95 35.22
CA GLY A 215 -10.35 1.36 35.66
C GLY A 215 -9.84 0.20 34.80
N GLY A 216 -10.61 -0.26 33.82
CA GLY A 216 -10.24 -1.31 32.87
C GLY A 216 -9.58 -0.75 31.60
N GLY A 217 -9.61 -1.55 30.54
CA GLY A 217 -9.09 -1.13 29.25
C GLY A 217 -9.39 -2.09 28.11
N LEU A 218 -8.89 -1.72 26.95
CA LEU A 218 -9.20 -2.27 25.64
C LEU A 218 -7.90 -2.36 24.83
N THR A 219 -7.66 -3.47 24.14
CA THR A 219 -6.74 -3.48 22.99
C THR A 219 -7.51 -3.79 21.73
N VAL A 220 -7.25 -2.97 20.72
CA VAL A 220 -7.68 -3.14 19.34
C VAL A 220 -6.50 -3.65 18.54
N LYS A 221 -6.70 -4.68 17.73
CA LYS A 221 -5.69 -5.26 16.85
C LYS A 221 -6.27 -5.45 15.45
N TYR A 222 -5.61 -4.86 14.45
CA TYR A 222 -5.82 -5.18 13.05
C TYR A 222 -4.75 -6.17 12.58
N THR A 223 -5.17 -7.20 11.84
CA THR A 223 -4.28 -8.12 11.13
C THR A 223 -4.51 -7.97 9.63
N ILE A 224 -3.50 -7.51 8.91
CA ILE A 224 -3.53 -7.34 7.45
C ILE A 224 -2.84 -8.52 6.81
N SER A 225 -3.47 -9.13 5.81
CA SER A 225 -2.88 -10.27 5.10
C SER A 225 -3.21 -10.26 3.62
N THR A 226 -2.38 -10.92 2.82
CA THR A 226 -2.66 -11.19 1.41
C THR A 226 -2.87 -12.67 1.11
N SER A 227 -3.59 -12.96 0.03
CA SER A 227 -3.74 -14.31 -0.51
C SER A 227 -2.87 -14.53 -1.77
N SER A 228 -3.09 -15.64 -2.47
CA SER A 228 -2.29 -16.09 -3.62
C SER A 228 -1.99 -15.00 -4.65
N ASP A 229 -0.95 -15.21 -5.45
CA ASP A 229 -0.36 -14.26 -6.40
C ASP A 229 0.54 -13.19 -5.72
N PHE A 230 0.14 -12.57 -4.60
CA PHE A 230 0.98 -11.59 -3.88
C PHE A 230 2.16 -12.24 -3.17
N VAL A 231 3.39 -11.84 -3.51
CA VAL A 231 4.58 -12.32 -2.80
C VAL A 231 4.87 -11.49 -1.56
N VAL A 232 5.76 -12.00 -0.71
CA VAL A 232 6.05 -11.48 0.63
C VAL A 232 6.46 -10.00 0.67
N ASN A 233 7.18 -9.54 -0.35
CA ASN A 233 7.66 -8.16 -0.44
C ASN A 233 6.52 -7.14 -0.35
N PHE A 234 5.32 -7.45 -0.85
CA PHE A 234 4.17 -6.53 -0.79
C PHE A 234 3.76 -6.20 0.66
N ILE A 235 3.65 -7.23 1.51
CA ILE A 235 3.31 -7.07 2.92
C ILE A 235 4.46 -6.42 3.70
N TYR A 236 5.71 -6.77 3.38
CA TYR A 236 6.89 -6.19 4.02
C TYR A 236 6.96 -4.66 3.85
N LEU A 237 6.64 -4.20 2.65
CA LEU A 237 6.55 -2.78 2.34
C LEU A 237 5.38 -2.08 3.03
N LEU A 238 4.16 -2.67 3.03
CA LEU A 238 3.03 -2.11 3.78
C LEU A 238 3.34 -2.00 5.29
N TYR A 239 4.00 -3.02 5.85
CA TYR A 239 4.47 -3.00 7.24
C TYR A 239 5.46 -1.86 7.48
N ALA A 240 6.46 -1.69 6.60
CA ALA A 240 7.43 -0.60 6.74
C ALA A 240 6.75 0.77 6.74
N LEU A 241 5.85 1.01 5.77
CA LEU A 241 5.06 2.25 5.67
C LEU A 241 4.24 2.51 6.94
N PHE A 242 3.42 1.54 7.36
CA PHE A 242 2.49 1.74 8.47
C PHE A 242 3.22 1.87 9.81
N SER A 243 4.29 1.12 10.03
CA SER A 243 5.11 1.25 11.24
C SER A 243 5.98 2.50 11.24
N GLY A 244 6.24 3.08 10.07
CA GLY A 244 7.31 4.06 9.87
C GLY A 244 8.72 3.45 10.03
N GLY A 245 8.83 2.12 10.14
CA GLY A 245 10.09 1.41 10.36
C GLY A 245 10.81 1.04 9.07
N SER A 246 11.77 0.13 9.21
CA SER A 246 12.47 -0.51 8.09
C SER A 246 12.06 -1.97 7.98
N GLN A 247 12.22 -2.54 6.80
CA GLN A 247 12.02 -3.97 6.55
C GLN A 247 13.00 -4.43 5.48
N ASP A 248 13.49 -5.67 5.59
CA ASP A 248 14.31 -6.27 4.53
C ASP A 248 13.41 -6.97 3.52
N VAL A 249 13.69 -6.77 2.25
CA VAL A 249 13.00 -7.34 1.08
C VAL A 249 14.02 -7.98 0.14
N THR A 250 13.56 -8.96 -0.63
CA THR A 250 14.43 -9.64 -1.62
C THR A 250 14.25 -8.97 -2.98
N ASP A 251 15.34 -8.42 -3.53
CA ASP A 251 15.38 -7.87 -4.89
C ASP A 251 15.22 -9.00 -5.93
N THR A 252 14.81 -8.63 -7.13
CA THR A 252 14.73 -9.49 -8.32
C THR A 252 16.04 -10.19 -8.68
N ASP A 253 17.19 -9.67 -8.22
CA ASP A 253 18.50 -10.34 -8.33
C ASP A 253 18.81 -11.34 -7.20
N GLY A 254 17.92 -11.46 -6.21
CA GLY A 254 18.04 -12.36 -5.06
C GLY A 254 18.77 -11.77 -3.85
N THR A 255 19.28 -10.53 -3.94
CA THR A 255 19.94 -9.85 -2.81
C THR A 255 18.91 -9.29 -1.82
N SER A 256 19.31 -9.22 -0.55
CA SER A 256 18.49 -8.59 0.50
C SER A 256 18.75 -7.08 0.50
N GLN A 257 17.69 -6.28 0.43
CA GLN A 257 17.74 -4.83 0.47
C GLN A 257 16.84 -4.30 1.59
N THR A 258 17.30 -3.27 2.29
CA THR A 258 16.50 -2.64 3.36
C THR A 258 15.69 -1.48 2.79
N ILE A 259 14.37 -1.58 2.91
CA ILE A 259 13.43 -0.51 2.60
C ILE A 259 13.06 0.23 3.89
N LYS A 260 12.70 1.51 3.76
CA LYS A 260 12.32 2.39 4.87
C LYS A 260 10.96 3.00 4.59
N GLY A 261 10.00 2.79 5.49
CA GLY A 261 8.69 3.42 5.41
C GLY A 261 8.69 4.87 5.89
N SER A 262 9.57 5.22 6.83
CA SER A 262 9.88 6.61 7.15
C SER A 262 11.36 6.90 7.04
N ASN A 263 11.67 8.16 6.74
CA ASN A 263 13.05 8.64 6.75
C ASN A 263 13.11 9.93 7.56
N GLN A 264 14.08 9.97 8.48
CA GLN A 264 14.60 11.21 9.02
C GLN A 264 15.98 11.43 8.43
N PHE A 265 16.13 12.50 7.68
CA PHE A 265 17.39 12.96 7.16
C PHE A 265 17.83 14.18 7.99
N TYR A 266 19.04 14.14 8.55
CA TYR A 266 19.62 15.26 9.30
C TYR A 266 20.58 16.02 8.39
N PHE A 267 20.47 17.35 8.36
CA PHE A 267 21.22 18.20 7.44
C PHE A 267 22.08 19.20 8.20
N ASP A 268 23.17 19.62 7.59
CA ASP A 268 23.90 20.82 8.00
C ASP A 268 23.23 22.07 7.40
N SER A 269 23.20 23.14 8.17
CA SER A 269 22.39 24.36 7.98
C SER A 269 22.82 25.29 6.83
N GLU A 270 23.83 24.94 6.04
CA GLU A 270 24.56 25.92 5.25
C GLU A 270 24.04 26.23 3.82
N ARG A 271 23.01 25.54 3.26
CA ARG A 271 22.61 25.77 1.84
C ARG A 271 21.12 25.58 1.53
N SER A 272 20.64 26.33 0.53
CA SER A 272 19.23 26.69 0.30
C SER A 272 18.40 25.76 -0.60
N GLU A 273 18.97 24.83 -1.37
CA GLU A 273 18.17 23.99 -2.29
C GLU A 273 18.68 22.53 -2.29
N ARG A 274 17.79 21.59 -1.95
CA ARG A 274 18.06 20.15 -2.03
C ARG A 274 16.83 19.40 -2.55
N TYR A 275 17.08 18.42 -3.41
CA TYR A 275 16.09 17.52 -3.97
C TYR A 275 16.08 16.21 -3.18
N VAL A 276 14.89 15.76 -2.81
CA VAL A 276 14.61 14.39 -2.35
C VAL A 276 13.65 13.78 -3.36
N ARG A 277 14.05 12.71 -4.02
CA ARG A 277 13.14 11.90 -4.83
C ARG A 277 12.89 10.62 -4.08
N LYS A 278 11.62 10.22 -3.98
CA LYS A 278 11.23 8.97 -3.33
C LYS A 278 10.20 8.25 -4.17
N GLU A 279 10.52 7.01 -4.48
CA GLU A 279 9.69 6.03 -5.14
C GLU A 279 9.70 4.80 -4.24
N ILE A 280 8.57 4.45 -3.63
CA ILE A 280 8.49 3.21 -2.83
C ILE A 280 7.99 2.05 -3.68
N TYR A 281 7.09 2.33 -4.62
CA TYR A 281 6.31 1.34 -5.36
C TYR A 281 6.06 1.71 -6.81
N ASN A 282 6.98 2.43 -7.44
CA ASN A 282 6.77 2.85 -8.82
C ASN A 282 6.66 1.62 -9.74
N LEU A 283 5.48 1.41 -10.32
CA LEU A 283 5.22 0.36 -11.30
C LEU A 283 5.26 0.88 -12.74
N ILE A 284 5.51 2.18 -12.95
CA ILE A 284 5.54 2.82 -14.27
C ILE A 284 6.91 2.66 -14.89
N ALA A 285 7.11 1.54 -15.57
CA ALA A 285 8.23 1.43 -16.48
C ALA A 285 7.94 2.21 -17.76
N GLY A 286 8.95 2.95 -18.24
CA GLY A 286 8.92 3.58 -19.56
C GLY A 286 8.91 2.54 -20.68
N ASP A 287 8.86 3.05 -21.91
CA ASP A 287 9.08 2.23 -23.11
C ASP A 287 10.42 1.49 -23.01
N ASP A 288 10.50 0.31 -23.61
CA ASP A 288 11.70 -0.53 -23.69
C ASP A 288 12.27 -1.03 -22.34
N ASN A 289 11.61 -0.73 -21.22
CA ASN A 289 12.10 -1.09 -19.89
C ASN A 289 11.43 -2.35 -19.35
N ASP A 290 12.14 -3.48 -19.40
CA ASP A 290 11.65 -4.74 -18.83
C ASP A 290 12.01 -4.94 -17.34
N THR A 291 12.70 -4.00 -16.69
CA THR A 291 13.25 -4.20 -15.34
C THR A 291 12.15 -4.18 -14.27
N PHE A 292 11.09 -3.38 -14.47
CA PHE A 292 9.98 -3.25 -13.53
C PHE A 292 8.64 -3.01 -14.21
N GLY A 293 7.59 -2.80 -13.42
CA GLY A 293 6.20 -2.69 -13.86
C GLY A 293 5.60 -4.06 -14.19
N VAL A 294 4.73 -4.12 -15.19
CA VAL A 294 4.22 -5.40 -15.70
C VAL A 294 5.30 -6.05 -16.56
N VAL A 295 5.67 -7.28 -16.22
CA VAL A 295 6.65 -8.11 -16.93
C VAL A 295 6.04 -9.47 -17.28
N VAL A 296 6.56 -10.13 -18.32
CA VAL A 296 6.07 -11.43 -18.77
C VAL A 296 7.19 -12.46 -18.85
N GLY A 297 6.84 -13.73 -18.66
CA GLY A 297 7.77 -14.85 -18.75
C GLY A 297 7.16 -16.05 -19.46
N SER A 298 8.02 -16.97 -19.90
CA SER A 298 7.62 -18.16 -20.67
C SER A 298 7.29 -19.38 -19.82
N ASP A 299 7.61 -19.38 -18.52
CA ASP A 299 7.31 -20.53 -17.65
C ASP A 299 5.84 -20.57 -17.26
N ASN A 300 5.21 -21.74 -17.41
CA ASN A 300 3.88 -22.04 -16.87
C ASN A 300 3.88 -23.27 -15.94
N SER A 301 5.07 -23.74 -15.53
CA SER A 301 5.24 -25.00 -14.82
C SER A 301 5.71 -24.82 -13.37
N THR A 302 6.45 -23.75 -13.08
CA THR A 302 6.92 -23.46 -11.72
C THR A 302 5.77 -22.87 -10.92
N ALA A 303 5.29 -23.63 -9.94
CA ALA A 303 4.23 -23.20 -9.04
C ALA A 303 4.55 -21.86 -8.38
N TRP A 304 3.49 -21.11 -8.05
CA TRP A 304 3.62 -19.89 -7.27
C TRP A 304 4.13 -20.20 -5.85
N ASP A 305 5.11 -19.43 -5.39
CA ASP A 305 5.63 -19.47 -4.02
C ASP A 305 5.65 -18.04 -3.46
N VAL A 306 5.26 -17.91 -2.20
CA VAL A 306 5.15 -16.61 -1.52
C VAL A 306 6.49 -15.88 -1.37
N ASN A 307 7.61 -16.60 -1.41
CA ASN A 307 8.97 -16.06 -1.32
C ASN A 307 9.61 -15.84 -2.69
N GLN A 308 8.88 -16.04 -3.80
CA GLN A 308 9.40 -15.71 -5.12
C GLN A 308 9.70 -14.21 -5.23
N TYR A 309 10.87 -13.92 -5.77
CA TYR A 309 11.38 -12.55 -5.94
C TYR A 309 11.57 -12.20 -7.43
N ASN A 310 11.46 -13.18 -8.34
CA ASN A 310 11.55 -12.99 -9.78
C ASN A 310 10.66 -13.99 -10.55
N LEU A 311 10.45 -13.75 -11.84
CA LEU A 311 9.83 -14.70 -12.75
C LEU A 311 10.75 -15.91 -12.94
N ALA A 312 10.17 -17.09 -13.16
CA ALA A 312 10.96 -18.30 -13.35
C ALA A 312 11.72 -18.27 -14.68
N SER A 313 11.15 -17.63 -15.70
CA SER A 313 11.73 -17.47 -17.03
C SER A 313 11.25 -16.17 -17.67
N LYS A 314 11.79 -15.03 -17.23
CA LYS A 314 11.46 -13.70 -17.78
C LYS A 314 11.79 -13.63 -19.28
N ILE A 315 10.87 -13.10 -20.08
CA ILE A 315 11.08 -12.75 -21.49
C ILE A 315 11.68 -11.35 -21.53
N SER A 316 12.85 -11.20 -22.15
CA SER A 316 13.52 -9.89 -22.28
C SER A 316 12.82 -8.96 -23.28
N HIS A 317 13.02 -7.66 -23.09
CA HIS A 317 12.69 -6.66 -24.09
C HIS A 317 13.49 -6.88 -25.39
N GLY A 318 12.82 -6.71 -26.54
CA GLY A 318 13.43 -6.59 -27.86
C GLY A 318 12.63 -7.25 -28.98
N THR A 319 13.19 -7.24 -30.18
CA THR A 319 12.60 -7.84 -31.39
C THR A 319 13.41 -9.05 -31.89
N GLY A 320 14.27 -9.63 -31.07
CA GLY A 320 14.99 -10.87 -31.35
C GLY A 320 14.14 -12.10 -31.08
N SER A 321 14.62 -13.28 -31.50
CA SER A 321 13.94 -14.56 -31.27
C SER A 321 13.62 -14.76 -29.79
N GLY A 322 12.33 -15.02 -29.47
CA GLY A 322 11.87 -15.23 -28.10
C GLY A 322 11.73 -13.95 -27.26
N GLN A 323 11.93 -12.77 -27.83
CA GLN A 323 11.75 -11.48 -27.15
C GLN A 323 10.41 -10.84 -27.49
N LEU A 324 9.95 -9.96 -26.62
CA LEU A 324 8.83 -9.08 -26.86
C LEU A 324 9.30 -7.64 -26.72
N ASP A 325 8.77 -6.75 -27.54
CA ASP A 325 8.97 -5.32 -27.41
C ASP A 325 8.01 -4.78 -26.32
N TYR A 326 8.56 -4.06 -25.35
CA TYR A 326 7.87 -3.72 -24.10
C TYR A 326 7.37 -2.29 -24.21
N GLY A 327 6.07 -2.13 -24.48
CA GLY A 327 5.46 -0.82 -24.61
C GLY A 327 5.41 -0.04 -23.29
N THR A 328 5.13 1.26 -23.39
CA THR A 328 4.77 2.10 -22.24
C THR A 328 3.55 1.55 -21.48
N HIS A 329 3.48 1.83 -20.18
CA HIS A 329 2.25 1.62 -19.42
C HIS A 329 1.17 2.59 -19.91
N SER A 330 -0.03 2.06 -20.18
CA SER A 330 -1.09 2.81 -20.86
C SER A 330 -2.18 3.34 -19.91
N LYS A 331 -2.28 2.81 -18.68
CA LYS A 331 -3.42 3.11 -17.81
C LYS A 331 -3.22 2.73 -16.33
N TYR A 332 -3.51 3.67 -15.42
CA TYR A 332 -3.60 3.52 -13.96
C TYR A 332 -4.92 4.12 -13.45
N ASP A 333 -6.00 3.36 -13.56
CA ASP A 333 -7.33 3.82 -13.17
C ASP A 333 -7.77 3.18 -11.86
N LEU A 334 -8.35 4.00 -10.98
CA LEU A 334 -9.16 3.53 -9.87
C LEU A 334 -10.59 3.39 -10.36
N GLU A 335 -11.09 2.17 -10.40
CA GLU A 335 -12.48 1.88 -10.73
C GLU A 335 -13.26 1.52 -9.46
N GLU A 336 -14.41 2.15 -9.30
CA GLU A 336 -15.29 1.94 -8.17
C GLU A 336 -16.45 1.02 -8.57
N LEU A 337 -16.44 -0.22 -8.06
CA LEU A 337 -17.50 -1.20 -8.26
C LEU A 337 -18.45 -1.24 -7.05
N SER A 338 -19.55 -1.97 -7.16
CA SER A 338 -20.54 -2.06 -6.07
C SER A 338 -19.99 -2.74 -4.82
N ASP A 339 -19.05 -3.68 -4.95
CA ASP A 339 -18.54 -4.53 -3.87
C ASP A 339 -17.03 -4.39 -3.62
N ARG A 340 -16.32 -3.58 -4.41
CA ARG A 340 -14.87 -3.34 -4.27
C ARG A 340 -14.43 -2.08 -5.01
N PHE A 341 -13.23 -1.62 -4.70
CA PHE A 341 -12.42 -0.82 -5.61
C PHE A 341 -11.49 -1.73 -6.41
N ARG A 342 -11.08 -1.32 -7.60
CA ARG A 342 -9.99 -1.97 -8.33
C ARG A 342 -9.05 -0.97 -8.98
N ILE A 343 -7.75 -1.22 -8.83
CA ILE A 343 -6.71 -0.47 -9.53
C ILE A 343 -6.33 -1.28 -10.77
N LYS A 344 -6.52 -0.71 -11.95
CA LYS A 344 -6.14 -1.32 -13.23
C LYS A 344 -4.76 -0.83 -13.65
N ILE A 345 -3.87 -1.76 -13.95
CA ILE A 345 -2.52 -1.52 -14.47
C ILE A 345 -2.41 -2.20 -15.83
N SER A 346 -2.04 -1.46 -16.87
CA SER A 346 -2.01 -1.99 -18.23
C SER A 346 -0.68 -1.78 -18.95
N ARG A 347 -0.18 -2.83 -19.59
CA ARG A 347 1.01 -2.77 -20.45
C ARG A 347 0.84 -3.61 -21.71
N SER A 348 1.38 -3.12 -22.82
CA SER A 348 1.42 -3.82 -24.10
C SER A 348 2.79 -4.41 -24.40
N PHE A 349 2.80 -5.54 -25.12
CA PHE A 349 3.98 -6.28 -25.53
C PHE A 349 3.84 -6.65 -27.01
N TYR A 350 4.67 -6.06 -27.87
CA TYR A 350 4.61 -6.29 -29.31
C TYR A 350 5.60 -7.39 -29.73
N ASN A 351 5.17 -8.33 -30.56
CA ASN A 351 6.06 -9.38 -31.06
C ASN A 351 6.70 -8.97 -32.39
N GLY A 352 7.89 -8.37 -32.30
CA GLY A 352 8.75 -8.07 -33.45
C GLY A 352 9.71 -9.20 -33.85
N SER A 353 9.66 -10.37 -33.20
CA SER A 353 10.70 -11.41 -33.29
C SER A 353 10.77 -12.20 -34.61
N GLY A 354 9.73 -12.08 -35.45
CA GLY A 354 9.55 -12.92 -36.64
C GLY A 354 9.13 -14.36 -36.35
N GLY A 355 9.15 -14.80 -35.08
CA GLY A 355 8.66 -16.09 -34.60
C GLY A 355 7.52 -15.94 -33.58
N GLN A 356 6.89 -17.05 -33.20
CA GLN A 356 5.92 -17.05 -32.10
C GLN A 356 6.64 -16.93 -30.75
N VAL A 357 6.04 -16.19 -29.81
CA VAL A 357 6.52 -16.11 -28.42
C VAL A 357 5.44 -16.64 -27.50
N SER A 358 5.79 -17.53 -26.57
CA SER A 358 4.86 -18.13 -25.61
C SER A 358 5.02 -17.48 -24.24
N VAL A 359 3.92 -16.96 -23.70
CA VAL A 359 3.85 -16.37 -22.36
C VAL A 359 3.13 -17.34 -21.42
N GLY A 360 3.80 -17.72 -20.32
CA GLY A 360 3.30 -18.64 -19.30
C GLY A 360 3.12 -18.01 -17.92
N GLU A 361 3.73 -16.86 -17.67
CA GLU A 361 3.67 -16.17 -16.39
C GLU A 361 3.70 -14.64 -16.56
N ILE A 362 3.18 -13.94 -15.57
CA ILE A 362 3.11 -12.48 -15.50
C ILE A 362 3.62 -12.06 -14.12
N GLY A 363 4.46 -11.04 -14.08
CA GLY A 363 4.97 -10.44 -12.85
C GLY A 363 4.57 -8.98 -12.73
N LEU A 364 4.48 -8.51 -11.49
CA LEU A 364 4.41 -7.10 -11.16
C LEU A 364 5.60 -6.78 -10.27
N ILE A 365 6.50 -5.93 -10.76
CA ILE A 365 7.75 -5.57 -10.09
C ILE A 365 7.73 -4.08 -9.78
N GLY A 366 7.87 -3.73 -8.51
CA GLY A 366 8.01 -2.34 -8.03
C GLY A 366 9.45 -1.88 -8.07
N ARG A 367 9.65 -0.61 -8.42
CA ARG A 367 10.90 0.09 -8.20
C ARG A 367 10.85 0.84 -6.87
N TYR A 368 11.87 0.61 -6.05
CA TYR A 368 12.18 1.42 -4.89
C TYR A 368 13.42 2.25 -5.18
N TYR A 369 13.31 3.56 -5.01
CA TYR A 369 14.41 4.48 -5.23
C TYR A 369 14.24 5.67 -4.30
N ILE A 370 15.28 5.96 -3.53
CA ILE A 370 15.39 7.20 -2.79
C ILE A 370 16.64 7.88 -3.30
N SER A 371 16.52 9.13 -3.71
CA SER A 371 17.69 9.97 -3.87
C SER A 371 17.57 11.29 -3.14
N GLU A 372 18.72 11.79 -2.75
CA GLU A 372 18.92 13.00 -1.99
C GLU A 372 20.15 13.72 -2.56
N GLY A 373 20.08 15.03 -2.68
CA GLY A 373 21.26 15.83 -2.97
C GLY A 373 20.99 17.23 -3.50
N TYR A 374 22.07 17.95 -3.74
CA TYR A 374 22.06 19.18 -4.55
C TYR A 374 21.79 18.87 -6.03
N SER A 375 21.98 17.61 -6.43
CA SER A 375 21.55 17.02 -7.70
C SER A 375 20.99 15.62 -7.41
N PRO A 376 20.11 15.07 -8.27
CA PRO A 376 19.43 13.79 -8.06
C PRO A 376 20.32 12.56 -7.77
N ASP A 377 21.64 12.65 -7.95
CA ASP A 377 22.56 11.51 -7.90
C ASP A 377 23.62 11.57 -6.77
N GLN A 378 23.56 12.53 -5.83
CA GLN A 378 24.62 12.68 -4.82
C GLN A 378 24.55 11.68 -3.66
N PHE A 379 23.36 11.31 -3.23
CA PHE A 379 23.11 10.21 -2.30
C PHE A 379 21.89 9.45 -2.77
N SER A 380 22.05 8.17 -3.09
CA SER A 380 20.92 7.34 -3.51
C SER A 380 20.92 6.00 -2.79
N ILE A 381 19.72 5.57 -2.42
CA ILE A 381 19.40 4.20 -2.01
C ILE A 381 18.58 3.60 -3.16
N GLY A 382 19.07 2.51 -3.73
CA GLY A 382 18.51 1.93 -4.96
C GLY A 382 19.06 2.55 -6.26
N PRO A 383 18.44 2.23 -7.41
CA PRO A 383 17.15 1.56 -7.53
C PRO A 383 17.23 0.08 -7.14
N TYR A 384 16.26 -0.35 -6.36
CA TYR A 384 16.00 -1.75 -6.08
C TYR A 384 14.69 -2.16 -6.76
N TYR A 385 14.59 -3.43 -7.13
CA TYR A 385 13.44 -3.95 -7.86
C TYR A 385 12.85 -5.14 -7.11
N PHE A 386 11.59 -5.02 -6.73
CA PHE A 386 10.94 -6.03 -5.89
C PHE A 386 9.73 -6.57 -6.60
N MET A 387 9.71 -7.88 -6.84
CA MET A 387 8.46 -8.53 -7.20
C MET A 387 7.47 -8.37 -6.06
N ILE A 388 6.26 -7.93 -6.39
CA ILE A 388 5.16 -7.80 -5.43
C ILE A 388 4.04 -8.79 -5.77
N LEU A 389 4.07 -9.31 -6.99
CA LEU A 389 3.13 -10.29 -7.47
C LEU A 389 3.70 -11.15 -8.59
N ARG A 390 3.31 -12.44 -8.60
CA ARG A 390 3.51 -13.35 -9.73
C ARG A 390 2.24 -14.14 -10.02
N LYS A 391 1.87 -14.23 -11.29
CA LYS A 391 0.77 -15.04 -11.79
C LYS A 391 1.27 -16.08 -12.78
N VAL A 392 1.09 -17.36 -12.46
CA VAL A 392 1.29 -18.46 -13.41
C VAL A 392 -0.01 -18.68 -14.19
N LEU A 393 0.07 -18.71 -15.51
CA LEU A 393 -1.08 -18.95 -16.38
C LEU A 393 -1.38 -20.45 -16.46
N SER A 394 -2.67 -20.80 -16.49
CA SER A 394 -3.10 -22.20 -16.63
C SER A 394 -2.78 -22.82 -17.99
N SER A 395 -2.44 -21.99 -18.98
CA SER A 395 -2.02 -22.39 -20.32
C SER A 395 -1.13 -21.30 -20.92
N LEU A 396 -0.23 -21.69 -21.82
CA LEU A 396 0.61 -20.74 -22.56
C LEU A 396 -0.26 -19.88 -23.47
N VAL A 397 0.02 -18.59 -23.49
CA VAL A 397 -0.52 -17.64 -24.45
C VAL A 397 0.50 -17.42 -25.55
N THR A 398 0.16 -17.83 -26.77
CA THR A 398 1.01 -17.66 -27.94
C THR A 398 0.77 -16.29 -28.57
N VAL A 399 1.82 -15.48 -28.66
CA VAL A 399 1.84 -14.20 -29.36
C VAL A 399 2.44 -14.41 -30.74
N ASP A 400 1.63 -14.32 -31.79
CA ASP A 400 2.08 -14.43 -33.19
C ASP A 400 3.01 -13.28 -33.58
N PRO A 401 3.87 -13.43 -34.62
CA PRO A 401 4.61 -12.32 -35.20
C PRO A 401 3.67 -11.15 -35.59
N GLU A 402 4.12 -9.92 -35.32
CA GLU A 402 3.38 -8.68 -35.53
C GLU A 402 2.09 -8.53 -34.69
N ALA A 403 1.84 -9.43 -33.73
CA ALA A 403 0.75 -9.31 -32.78
C ALA A 403 1.18 -8.52 -31.53
N THR A 404 0.20 -7.95 -30.83
CA THR A 404 0.40 -7.28 -29.54
C THR A 404 -0.35 -8.02 -28.46
N LEU A 405 0.35 -8.43 -27.40
CA LEU A 405 -0.26 -8.84 -26.15
C LEU A 405 -0.50 -7.60 -25.28
N VAL A 406 -1.67 -7.48 -24.68
CA VAL A 406 -1.99 -6.48 -23.66
C VAL A 406 -2.32 -7.22 -22.37
N VAL A 407 -1.56 -6.91 -21.32
CA VAL A 407 -1.81 -7.43 -19.98
C VAL A 407 -2.49 -6.34 -19.17
N ASN A 408 -3.71 -6.62 -18.70
CA ASN A 408 -4.41 -5.83 -17.71
C ASN A 408 -4.34 -6.56 -16.37
N TYR A 409 -3.73 -5.91 -15.39
CA TYR A 409 -3.66 -6.39 -14.02
C TYR A 409 -4.63 -5.62 -13.14
N TYR A 410 -5.47 -6.31 -12.37
CA TYR A 410 -6.40 -5.69 -11.43
C TYR A 410 -6.00 -6.01 -9.98
N ILE A 411 -5.79 -4.97 -9.18
CA ILE A 411 -5.66 -5.10 -7.72
C ILE A 411 -7.01 -4.77 -7.09
N ALA A 412 -7.67 -5.78 -6.52
CA ALA A 412 -8.98 -5.65 -5.89
C ALA A 412 -8.86 -5.30 -4.41
N ILE A 413 -9.65 -4.31 -3.97
CA ILE A 413 -9.71 -3.79 -2.61
C ILE A 413 -11.17 -3.90 -2.14
N PRO A 414 -11.49 -4.75 -1.14
CA PRO A 414 -12.87 -4.93 -0.65
C PRO A 414 -13.47 -3.62 -0.11
N LYS A 415 -14.78 -3.43 -0.27
CA LYS A 415 -15.53 -2.25 0.19
C LYS A 415 -16.36 -2.51 1.44
#